data_AF-A0A7S1B173-F1
#
_entry.id   AF-A0A7S1B173-F1
#
_cell.length_a   1.000
_cell.length_b   1.000
_cell.length_c   1.000
_cell.angle_alpha   90.00
_cell.angle_beta   90.00
_cell.angle_gamma   90.00
#
_symmetry.space_group_name_H-M   'P 1'
#
loop_
_entity.id
_entity.type
_entity.pdbx_description
1 polymer ?
#
loop_
_entity_poly.entity_id
_entity_poly.type
_entity_poly.pdbx_seq_one_letter_code
_entity_poly.pdbx_strand_id
1 'polypeptide(L)'
;MASMIFVGYLAQQKPVWEDRVDHELEGKRLRAVWGDLEEKCFNKYISEINDDHKGFHVYEVLKSELTGCRQLFVHDNRREVLQTCHNKILTLSRRCMSTNE
;
A
#
# COMPACT_ATOMS: atom_id res chain seq x y z
N MET A 1 21.41 41.42 -3.04
CA MET A 1 21.75 40.76 -1.77
C MET A 1 20.57 40.01 -1.11
N ALA A 2 19.43 39.83 -1.79
CA ALA A 2 18.29 39.05 -1.25
C ALA A 2 18.44 37.53 -1.45
N SER A 3 19.33 37.08 -2.35
CA SER A 3 19.46 35.67 -2.72
C SER A 3 20.13 34.80 -1.65
N MET A 4 21.05 35.34 -0.85
CA MET A 4 21.76 34.54 0.17
C MET A 4 20.90 34.22 1.39
N ILE A 5 19.94 35.09 1.74
CA ILE A 5 18.99 34.85 2.84
C ILE A 5 18.00 33.74 2.45
N PHE A 6 17.59 33.70 1.19
CA PHE A 6 16.68 32.68 0.68
C PHE A 6 17.32 31.29 0.63
N VAL A 7 18.61 31.20 0.26
CA VAL A 7 19.37 29.93 0.29
C VAL A 7 19.59 29.44 1.71
N GLY A 8 19.84 30.33 2.68
CA GLY A 8 19.90 29.99 4.10
C GLY A 8 18.58 29.45 4.65
N TYR A 9 17.46 30.05 4.26
CA TYR A 9 16.12 29.58 4.63
C TYR A 9 15.80 28.19 4.06
N LEU A 10 16.13 27.95 2.77
CA LEU A 10 15.94 26.65 2.14
C LEU A 10 16.87 25.57 2.71
N ALA A 11 18.12 25.91 3.09
CA ALA A 11 19.05 24.97 3.71
C ALA A 11 18.70 24.63 5.16
N GLN A 12 18.04 25.55 5.87
CA GLN A 12 17.54 25.35 7.23
C GLN A 12 16.19 24.61 7.26
N GLN A 13 15.42 24.68 6.16
CA GLN A 13 14.35 23.73 5.86
C GLN A 13 14.93 22.40 5.35
N LYS A 14 15.67 21.68 6.20
CA LYS A 14 15.73 20.22 6.02
C LYS A 14 14.29 19.72 6.09
N PRO A 15 13.78 18.89 5.14
CA PRO A 15 12.43 18.35 5.22
C PRO A 15 12.37 17.31 6.35
N VAL A 16 12.24 17.79 7.59
CA VAL A 16 12.10 17.00 8.83
C VAL A 16 10.62 16.91 9.23
N TRP A 17 9.70 17.19 8.30
CA TRP A 17 8.26 17.27 8.58
C TRP A 17 7.48 16.10 7.99
N GLU A 18 8.07 15.36 7.05
CA GLU A 18 7.41 14.21 6.44
C GLU A 18 7.88 12.93 7.14
N ASP A 19 7.01 12.34 7.96
CA ASP A 19 7.20 11.01 8.52
C ASP A 19 7.25 10.00 7.37
N ARG A 20 8.46 9.62 6.96
CA ARG A 20 8.72 8.71 5.84
C ARG A 20 9.10 7.35 6.40
N VAL A 21 8.54 6.31 5.79
CA VAL A 21 8.80 4.92 6.16
C VAL A 21 10.18 4.51 5.65
N ASP A 22 11.01 3.98 6.55
CA ASP A 22 12.30 3.41 6.19
C ASP A 22 12.10 2.14 5.36
N HIS A 23 12.69 2.11 4.16
CA HIS A 23 12.58 0.99 3.24
C HIS A 23 13.24 -0.28 3.76
N GLU A 24 14.31 -0.18 4.54
CA GLU A 24 15.12 -1.34 4.94
C GLU A 24 14.45 -2.17 6.04
N LEU A 25 13.82 -1.50 7.00
CA LEU A 25 13.28 -2.13 8.20
C LEU A 25 11.75 -2.21 8.18
N GLU A 26 11.07 -1.07 8.07
CA GLU A 26 9.61 -1.01 8.07
C GLU A 26 9.03 -1.41 6.72
N GLY A 27 9.68 -1.03 5.62
CA GLY A 27 9.28 -1.37 4.26
C GLY A 27 9.23 -2.87 3.98
N LYS A 28 10.25 -3.61 4.43
CA LYS A 28 10.27 -5.07 4.28
C LYS A 28 9.13 -5.74 5.05
N ARG A 29 8.88 -5.30 6.29
CA ARG A 29 7.77 -5.80 7.10
C ARG A 29 6.41 -5.51 6.45
N LEU A 30 6.23 -4.30 5.93
CA LEU A 30 4.98 -3.90 5.27
C LEU A 30 4.73 -4.74 4.00
N ARG A 31 5.76 -4.99 3.20
CA ARG A 31 5.67 -5.87 2.02
C ARG A 31 5.35 -7.32 2.39
N ALA A 32 5.92 -7.83 3.47
CA ALA A 32 5.60 -9.18 3.96
C ALA A 32 4.12 -9.28 4.38
N VAL A 33 3.63 -8.33 5.18
CA VAL A 33 2.21 -8.28 5.59
C VAL A 33 1.27 -8.21 4.38
N TRP A 34 1.62 -7.39 3.39
CA TRP A 34 0.87 -7.29 2.15
C TRP A 34 0.87 -8.60 1.34
N GLY A 35 2.01 -9.30 1.30
CA GLY A 35 2.13 -10.63 0.70
C GLY A 35 1.24 -11.67 1.39
N ASP A 36 1.27 -11.70 2.73
CA ASP A 36 0.46 -12.64 3.52
C ASP A 36 -1.05 -12.42 3.30
N LEU A 37 -1.49 -11.17 3.18
CA LEU A 37 -2.89 -10.83 2.89
C LEU A 37 -3.29 -11.23 1.47
N GLU A 38 -2.40 -11.02 0.51
CA GLU A 38 -2.58 -11.42 -0.89
C GLU A 38 -2.74 -12.94 -1.00
N GLU A 39 -1.84 -13.70 -0.36
CA GLU A 39 -1.83 -15.16 -0.39
C GLU A 39 -3.10 -15.75 0.25
N LYS A 40 -3.53 -15.22 1.40
CA LYS A 40 -4.78 -15.66 2.04
C LYS A 40 -5.99 -15.44 1.15
N CYS A 41 -6.09 -14.27 0.53
CA CYS A 41 -7.19 -13.96 -0.37
C CYS A 41 -7.12 -14.79 -1.67
N PHE A 42 -5.91 -15.06 -2.17
CA PHE A 42 -5.70 -15.90 -3.35
C PHE A 42 -6.10 -17.36 -3.09
N ASN A 43 -5.72 -17.92 -1.95
CA ASN A 43 -6.10 -19.28 -1.56
C ASN A 43 -7.62 -19.43 -1.45
N LYS A 44 -8.28 -18.41 -0.89
CA LYS A 44 -9.74 -18.36 -0.84
C LYS A 44 -10.35 -18.26 -2.23
N TYR A 45 -9.82 -17.39 -3.08
CA TYR A 45 -10.23 -17.29 -4.48
C TYR A 45 -10.13 -18.65 -5.18
N ILE A 46 -9.00 -19.37 -5.07
CA ILE A 46 -8.86 -20.71 -5.67
C ILE A 46 -9.92 -21.68 -5.15
N SER A 47 -10.24 -21.65 -3.85
CA SER A 47 -11.27 -22.53 -3.28
C SER A 47 -12.70 -22.20 -3.73
N GLU A 48 -12.93 -20.96 -4.19
CA GLU A 48 -14.25 -20.46 -4.59
C GLU A 48 -14.43 -20.37 -6.11
N ILE A 49 -13.37 -20.57 -6.90
CA ILE A 49 -13.45 -20.62 -8.36
C ILE A 49 -14.32 -21.80 -8.78
N ASN A 50 -15.60 -21.49 -8.99
CA ASN A 50 -16.49 -22.21 -9.88
C ASN A 50 -16.51 -21.46 -11.22
N ASP A 51 -16.41 -22.20 -12.33
CA ASP A 51 -16.35 -21.69 -13.71
C ASP A 51 -17.55 -20.82 -14.12
N ASP A 52 -18.58 -20.70 -13.27
CA ASP A 52 -19.82 -19.96 -13.51
C ASP A 52 -19.79 -18.48 -13.04
N HIS A 53 -18.73 -18.01 -12.38
CA HIS A 53 -18.67 -16.64 -11.87
C HIS A 53 -18.50 -15.59 -12.99
N LYS A 54 -19.63 -15.04 -13.44
CA LYS A 54 -19.70 -13.80 -14.25
C LYS A 54 -19.55 -12.56 -13.36
N GLY A 55 -18.32 -12.09 -13.16
CA GLY A 55 -18.02 -10.83 -12.46
C GLY A 55 -16.55 -10.70 -12.06
N PHE A 56 -16.07 -9.47 -11.81
CA PHE A 56 -14.72 -9.24 -11.28
C PHE A 56 -14.63 -9.75 -9.84
N HIS A 57 -13.71 -10.68 -9.57
CA HIS A 57 -13.51 -11.20 -8.22
C HIS A 57 -12.82 -10.16 -7.32
N VAL A 58 -13.15 -10.13 -6.03
CA VAL A 58 -12.56 -9.18 -5.06
C VAL A 58 -11.03 -9.31 -5.00
N TYR A 59 -10.50 -10.50 -5.26
CA TYR A 59 -9.06 -10.74 -5.37
C TYR A 59 -8.40 -9.93 -6.50
N GLU A 60 -9.03 -9.80 -7.67
CA GLU A 60 -8.45 -9.05 -8.79
C GLU A 60 -8.34 -7.57 -8.45
N VAL A 61 -9.35 -7.03 -7.77
CA VAL A 61 -9.34 -5.66 -7.25
C VAL A 61 -8.24 -5.47 -6.20
N LEU A 62 -8.13 -6.40 -5.25
CA LEU A 62 -7.08 -6.40 -4.23
C LEU A 62 -5.68 -6.41 -4.87
N LYS A 63 -5.46 -7.24 -5.89
CA LYS A 63 -4.18 -7.38 -6.60
C LYS A 63 -3.79 -6.10 -7.34
N SER A 64 -4.75 -5.45 -8.00
CA SER A 64 -4.55 -4.16 -8.66
C SER A 64 -4.12 -3.08 -7.66
N GLU A 65 -4.86 -2.95 -6.55
CA GLU A 65 -4.55 -1.97 -5.50
C GLU A 65 -3.20 -2.25 -4.83
N LEU A 66 -2.86 -3.52 -4.58
CA LEU A 66 -1.55 -3.91 -4.08
C LEU A 66 -0.42 -3.49 -5.01
N THR A 67 -0.61 -3.68 -6.32
CA THR A 67 0.38 -3.30 -7.33
C THR A 67 0.56 -1.78 -7.36
N GLY A 68 -0.54 -1.04 -7.31
CA GLY A 68 -0.52 0.42 -7.21
C GLY A 68 0.18 0.91 -5.93
N CYS A 69 -0.10 0.30 -4.78
CA CYS A 69 0.53 0.64 -3.52
C CYS A 69 2.02 0.27 -3.46
N ARG A 70 2.45 -0.80 -4.13
CA ARG A 70 3.87 -1.14 -4.29
C ARG A 70 4.60 -0.12 -5.16
N GLN A 71 3.99 0.34 -6.26
CA GLN A 71 4.54 1.40 -7.11
C GLN A 71 4.59 2.73 -6.35
N LEU A 72 3.52 3.10 -5.66
CA LEU A 72 3.49 4.28 -4.80
C LEU A 72 4.58 4.22 -3.74
N PHE A 73 4.81 3.08 -3.09
CA PHE A 73 5.88 2.94 -2.10
C PHE A 73 7.28 3.22 -2.67
N VAL A 74 7.52 2.98 -3.95
CA VAL A 74 8.81 3.29 -4.60
C VAL A 74 8.95 4.79 -4.89
N HIS A 75 7.85 5.48 -5.21
CA HIS A 75 7.86 6.89 -5.60
C HIS A 75 7.59 7.86 -4.45
N ASP A 76 6.79 7.45 -3.46
CA ASP A 76 6.36 8.22 -2.31
C ASP A 76 6.24 7.30 -1.08
N ASN A 77 7.19 7.44 -0.15
CA ASN A 77 7.26 6.66 1.07
C ASN A 77 6.71 7.40 2.30
N ARG A 78 5.94 8.47 2.12
CA ARG A 78 5.27 9.17 3.23
C ARG A 78 4.32 8.22 3.96
N ARG A 79 4.42 8.19 5.28
CA ARG A 79 3.64 7.28 6.15
C ARG A 79 2.14 7.46 5.97
N GLU A 80 1.67 8.70 5.78
CA GLU A 80 0.26 8.99 5.50
C GLU A 80 -0.25 8.26 4.25
N VAL A 81 0.47 8.40 3.13
CA VAL A 81 0.13 7.76 1.85
C VAL A 81 0.10 6.24 2.00
N LEU A 82 1.10 5.69 2.70
CA LEU A 82 1.20 4.25 2.93
C LEU A 82 0.15 3.73 3.90
N GLN A 83 -0.26 4.51 4.90
CA GLN A 83 -1.38 4.18 5.78
C GLN A 83 -2.69 4.15 5.00
N THR A 84 -2.93 5.11 4.10
CA THR A 84 -4.10 5.10 3.21
C THR A 84 -4.10 3.84 2.36
N CYS A 85 -2.97 3.50 1.74
CA CYS A 85 -2.80 2.28 0.95
C CYS A 85 -3.05 1.02 1.78
N HIS A 86 -2.46 0.95 2.97
CA HIS A 86 -2.61 -0.17 3.88
C HIS A 86 -4.06 -0.37 4.32
N ASN A 87 -4.77 0.71 4.66
CA ASN A 87 -6.19 0.65 5.07
C ASN A 87 -7.09 0.16 3.94
N LYS A 88 -6.83 0.58 2.69
CA LYS A 88 -7.54 0.06 1.50
C LYS A 88 -7.31 -1.44 1.33
N ILE A 89 -6.05 -1.89 1.38
CA ILE A 89 -5.68 -3.32 1.28
C ILE A 89 -6.35 -4.12 2.39
N LEU A 90 -6.33 -3.64 3.65
CA LEU A 90 -7.00 -4.31 4.76
C LEU A 90 -8.50 -4.45 4.51
N THR A 91 -9.15 -3.38 4.04
CA THR A 91 -10.60 -3.39 3.76
C THR A 91 -10.95 -4.40 2.68
N LEU A 92 -10.18 -4.44 1.59
CA LEU A 92 -10.36 -5.41 0.51
C LEU A 92 -10.06 -6.84 0.97
N SER A 93 -9.01 -7.04 1.78
CA SER A 93 -8.69 -8.35 2.34
C SER A 93 -9.80 -8.87 3.26
N ARG A 94 -10.41 -7.99 4.07
CA ARG A 94 -11.56 -8.35 4.92
C ARG A 94 -12.76 -8.76 4.07
N ARG A 95 -13.06 -8.03 3.00
CA ARG A 95 -14.13 -8.38 2.04
C ARG A 95 -13.87 -9.70 1.34
N CYS A 96 -12.61 -9.95 0.98
CA CYS A 96 -12.22 -11.23 0.43
C CYS A 96 -12.47 -12.36 1.43
N MET A 97 -12.13 -12.17 2.71
CA MET A 97 -12.36 -13.19 3.74
C MET A 97 -13.83 -13.32 4.19
N SER A 98 -14.63 -12.26 4.13
CA SER A 98 -16.00 -12.20 4.65
C SER A 98 -17.09 -12.66 3.68
N THR A 99 -16.76 -12.92 2.41
CA THR A 99 -17.70 -13.52 1.44
C THR A 99 -17.98 -14.96 1.85
N ASN A 100 -18.93 -15.12 2.77
CA ASN A 100 -19.50 -16.37 3.27
C ASN A 100 -20.97 -16.14 3.67
N GLU A 101 -21.64 -15.16 3.03
CA GLU A 101 -23.09 -14.92 3.12
C GLU A 101 -23.62 -14.45 1.76
#